data_AF-A0A419FI62-F1
#
_entry.id   AF-A0A419FI62-F1
#
_cell.length_a   1.000
_cell.length_b   1.000
_cell.length_c   1.000
_cell.angle_alpha   90.00
_cell.angle_beta   90.00
_cell.angle_gamma   90.00
#
_symmetry.space_group_name_H-M   'P 1'
#
loop_
_entity.id
_entity.type
_entity.pdbx_description
1 polymer ?
#
loop_
_entity_poly.entity_id
_entity_poly.type
_entity_poly.pdbx_seq_one_letter_code
_entity_poly.pdbx_strand_id
1 'polypeptide(L)'
;MRFKRSDLPGILIASVAPALLFWLLVRAFGLEYHHGTPLLGALSGNIAGGAATLAVLSRFVRRWDRVVIPLVLLIACVVGVLVLQWTGNDGSSFATALKIGGVLLFGVINIAIILDVLVHGLNPSLQRRDTRLARERAEAQ
;
A
#
# COMPACT_ATOMS: atom_id res chain seq x y z
N MET A 1 23.11 1.42 -3.61
CA MET A 1 22.42 2.31 -2.66
C MET A 1 22.46 1.66 -1.27
N ARG A 2 22.77 2.40 -0.19
CA ARG A 2 22.78 1.86 1.19
C ARG A 2 21.43 2.12 1.86
N PHE A 3 20.72 1.07 2.29
CA PHE A 3 19.50 1.17 3.09
C PHE A 3 19.81 1.80 4.45
N LYS A 4 18.95 2.71 4.90
CA LYS A 4 19.04 3.34 6.23
C LYS A 4 18.00 2.72 7.17
N ARG A 5 18.24 2.80 8.48
CA ARG A 5 17.27 2.32 9.50
C ARG A 5 15.90 2.99 9.38
N SER A 6 15.83 4.20 8.83
CA SER A 6 14.58 4.91 8.52
C SER A 6 13.71 4.20 7.47
N ASP A 7 14.28 3.30 6.68
CA ASP A 7 13.59 2.62 5.58
C ASP A 7 12.94 1.30 6.05
N LEU A 8 13.33 0.80 7.23
CA LEU A 8 12.83 -0.46 7.81
C LEU A 8 11.30 -0.53 7.92
N PRO A 9 10.58 0.49 8.44
CA PRO A 9 9.12 0.42 8.56
C PRO A 9 8.45 0.22 7.21
N GLY A 10 8.93 0.89 6.18
CA GLY A 10 8.39 0.76 4.83
C GLY A 10 8.68 -0.57 4.18
N ILE A 11 9.88 -1.12 4.39
CA ILE A 11 10.23 -2.46 3.93
C ILE A 11 9.34 -3.50 4.60
N LEU A 12 9.05 -3.33 5.90
CA LEU A 12 8.23 -4.25 6.67
C LEU A 12 6.76 -4.20 6.23
N ILE A 13 6.23 -3.00 6.01
CA ILE A 13 4.86 -2.81 5.47
C ILE A 13 4.76 -3.36 4.04
N ALA A 14 5.74 -3.08 3.20
CA ALA A 14 5.78 -3.54 1.81
C ALA A 14 6.03 -5.05 1.66
N SER A 15 6.53 -5.75 2.68
CA SER A 15 6.67 -7.20 2.63
C SER A 15 5.45 -7.90 3.23
N VAL A 16 4.85 -7.35 4.28
CA VAL A 16 3.78 -8.00 5.05
C VAL A 16 2.38 -7.64 4.56
N ALA A 17 2.07 -6.35 4.37
CA ALA A 17 0.76 -5.89 3.91
C ALA A 17 0.25 -6.56 2.62
N PRO A 18 1.09 -6.83 1.59
CA PRO A 18 0.64 -7.39 0.32
C PRO A 18 0.33 -8.87 0.45
N ALA A 19 1.17 -9.61 1.19
CA ALA A 19 0.92 -11.01 1.48
C ALA A 19 -0.41 -11.16 2.24
N LEU A 20 -0.66 -10.30 3.23
CA LEU A 20 -1.92 -10.28 3.99
C LEU A 20 -3.13 -9.89 3.14
N LEU A 21 -2.99 -8.87 2.28
CA LEU A 21 -4.05 -8.43 1.37
C LEU A 21 -4.39 -9.50 0.33
N PHE A 22 -3.37 -10.11 -0.26
CA PHE A 22 -3.56 -11.20 -1.22
C PHE A 22 -4.22 -12.40 -0.54
N TRP A 23 -3.75 -12.78 0.64
CA TRP A 23 -4.35 -13.85 1.43
C TRP A 23 -5.80 -13.55 1.80
N LEU A 24 -6.12 -12.33 2.23
CA LEU A 24 -7.48 -11.91 2.52
C LEU A 24 -8.36 -12.02 1.28
N LEU A 25 -7.89 -11.54 0.14
CA LEU A 25 -8.67 -11.54 -1.09
C LEU A 25 -8.91 -12.99 -1.56
N VAL A 26 -7.92 -13.86 -1.44
CA VAL A 26 -8.08 -15.29 -1.70
C VAL A 26 -9.11 -15.94 -0.76
N ARG A 27 -9.03 -15.67 0.54
CA ARG A 27 -9.97 -16.19 1.56
C ARG A 27 -11.38 -15.63 1.42
N ALA A 28 -11.52 -14.32 1.23
CA ALA A 28 -12.80 -13.61 1.18
C ALA A 28 -13.62 -13.95 -0.06
N PHE A 29 -12.96 -14.27 -1.17
CA PHE A 29 -13.60 -14.66 -2.44
C PHE A 29 -13.55 -16.17 -2.71
N GLY A 30 -13.09 -16.98 -1.75
CA GLY A 30 -13.03 -18.45 -1.89
C GLY A 30 -12.12 -18.92 -3.03
N LEU A 31 -11.10 -18.13 -3.40
CA LEU A 31 -10.20 -18.41 -4.53
C LEU A 31 -9.13 -19.46 -4.19
N GLU A 32 -9.21 -20.09 -3.01
CA GLU A 32 -8.25 -21.08 -2.51
C GLU A 32 -8.04 -22.25 -3.49
N TYR A 33 -9.11 -22.61 -4.22
CA TYR A 33 -9.11 -23.72 -5.18
C TYR A 33 -8.86 -23.28 -6.63
N HIS A 34 -8.70 -21.98 -6.91
CA HIS A 34 -8.49 -21.46 -8.25
C HIS A 34 -7.01 -21.52 -8.67
N HIS A 35 -6.44 -22.72 -8.72
CA HIS A 35 -5.03 -22.90 -9.11
C HIS A 35 -4.80 -22.58 -10.60
N GLY A 36 -3.70 -21.89 -10.91
CA GLY A 36 -3.26 -21.64 -12.28
C GLY A 36 -4.07 -20.61 -13.08
N THR A 37 -4.94 -19.84 -12.42
CA THR A 37 -5.73 -18.81 -13.12
C THR A 37 -4.90 -17.54 -13.36
N PRO A 38 -4.93 -16.95 -14.58
CA PRO A 38 -4.30 -15.67 -14.87
C PRO A 38 -4.77 -14.54 -13.93
N LEU A 39 -6.00 -14.67 -13.41
CA LEU A 39 -6.61 -13.75 -12.46
C LEU A 39 -5.85 -13.66 -11.13
N LEU A 40 -5.44 -14.79 -10.53
CA LEU A 40 -4.64 -14.80 -9.30
C LEU A 40 -3.23 -14.23 -9.54
N GLY A 41 -2.65 -14.50 -10.71
CA GLY A 41 -1.38 -13.90 -11.13
C GLY A 41 -1.47 -12.37 -11.27
N ALA A 42 -2.54 -11.86 -11.89
CA ALA A 42 -2.78 -10.43 -12.01
C ALA A 42 -3.05 -9.76 -10.64
N LEU A 43 -3.81 -10.41 -9.76
CA LEU A 43 -4.09 -9.93 -8.41
C LEU A 43 -2.83 -9.86 -7.55
N SER A 44 -2.05 -10.95 -7.50
CA SER A 44 -0.78 -10.98 -6.78
C SER A 44 0.21 -9.97 -7.33
N GLY A 45 0.30 -9.82 -8.65
CA GLY A 45 1.16 -8.83 -9.30
C GLY A 45 0.80 -7.38 -8.93
N ASN A 46 -0.49 -7.03 -8.92
CA ASN A 46 -0.93 -5.69 -8.52
C ASN A 46 -0.65 -5.41 -7.04
N ILE A 47 -0.89 -6.40 -6.18
CA ILE A 47 -0.66 -6.30 -4.74
C ILE A 47 0.84 -6.19 -4.44
N ALA A 48 1.66 -7.07 -5.02
CA ALA A 48 3.12 -7.04 -4.87
C ALA A 48 3.76 -5.81 -5.52
N GLY A 49 3.25 -5.35 -6.66
CA GLY A 49 3.72 -4.13 -7.34
C GLY A 49 3.43 -2.88 -6.53
N GLY A 50 2.21 -2.74 -5.97
CA GLY A 50 1.87 -1.66 -5.06
C GLY A 50 2.76 -1.66 -3.81
N ALA A 51 3.10 -2.84 -3.31
CA ALA A 51 4.00 -3.01 -2.20
C ALA A 51 5.45 -2.61 -2.47
N ALA A 52 6.01 -3.10 -3.57
CA ALA A 52 7.37 -2.78 -3.98
C ALA A 52 7.52 -1.27 -4.17
N THR A 53 6.49 -0.64 -4.74
CA THR A 53 6.39 0.82 -4.86
C THR A 53 6.43 1.49 -3.48
N LEU A 54 5.67 0.97 -2.52
CA LEU A 54 5.68 1.40 -1.12
C LEU A 54 7.06 1.26 -0.45
N ALA A 55 7.75 0.13 -0.63
CA ALA A 55 9.09 -0.11 -0.09
C ALA A 55 10.09 0.91 -0.61
N VAL A 56 10.13 1.09 -1.94
CA VAL A 56 11.07 1.99 -2.61
C VAL A 56 10.82 3.45 -2.20
N LEU A 57 9.57 3.81 -1.99
CA LEU A 57 9.16 5.18 -1.73
C LEU A 57 8.98 5.51 -0.25
N SER A 58 9.09 4.53 0.63
CA SER A 58 8.97 4.67 2.08
C SER A 58 9.85 5.76 2.70
N ARG A 59 11.05 5.98 2.15
CA ARG A 59 11.97 7.04 2.58
C ARG A 59 11.39 8.46 2.41
N PHE A 60 10.37 8.62 1.59
CA PHE A 60 9.69 9.90 1.34
C PHE A 60 8.46 10.07 2.23
N VAL A 61 8.01 9.02 2.92
CA VAL A 61 6.89 9.08 3.87
C VAL A 61 7.39 9.71 5.16
N ARG A 62 6.95 10.95 5.42
CA ARG A 62 7.37 11.72 6.60
C ARG A 62 6.48 11.49 7.81
N ARG A 63 5.20 11.19 7.58
CA ARG A 63 4.19 11.01 8.63
C ARG A 63 3.71 9.57 8.65
N TRP A 64 4.53 8.69 9.26
CA TRP A 64 4.24 7.26 9.34
C TRP A 64 2.93 6.96 10.03
N ASP A 65 2.54 7.74 11.03
CA ASP A 65 1.26 7.69 11.73
C ASP A 65 0.06 7.70 10.76
N ARG A 66 0.12 8.46 9.66
CA ARG A 66 -0.94 8.48 8.63
C ARG A 66 -1.03 7.21 7.78
N VAL A 67 0.02 6.39 7.77
CA VAL A 67 0.06 5.12 7.03
C VAL A 67 -0.18 3.95 7.98
N VAL A 68 0.40 4.00 9.18
CA VAL A 68 0.32 2.95 10.20
C VAL A 68 -1.09 2.85 10.77
N ILE A 69 -1.75 3.96 11.11
CA ILE A 69 -3.13 3.93 11.65
C ILE A 69 -4.10 3.23 10.69
N PRO A 70 -4.22 3.65 9.42
CA PRO A 70 -5.13 2.98 8.49
C PRO A 70 -4.69 1.56 8.15
N LEU A 71 -3.38 1.26 8.17
CA LEU A 71 -2.89 -0.11 8.03
C LEU A 71 -3.33 -1.01 9.19
N VAL A 72 -3.25 -0.52 10.43
CA VAL A 72 -3.75 -1.25 11.60
C VAL A 72 -5.26 -1.41 11.52
N LEU A 73 -6.00 -0.39 11.10
CA LEU A 73 -7.44 -0.49 10.86
C LEU A 73 -7.78 -1.52 9.79
N LEU A 74 -7.00 -1.55 8.71
CA LEU A 74 -7.14 -2.53 7.64
C LEU A 74 -6.92 -3.95 8.17
N ILE A 75 -5.88 -4.17 8.99
CA ILE A 75 -5.62 -5.44 9.68
C ILE A 75 -6.80 -5.80 10.60
N ALA A 76 -7.35 -4.85 11.34
CA ALA A 76 -8.52 -5.11 12.19
C ALA A 76 -9.74 -5.52 11.35
N CYS A 77 -9.97 -4.90 10.17
CA CYS A 77 -11.00 -5.32 9.24
C CYS A 77 -10.77 -6.75 8.75
N VAL A 78 -9.53 -7.10 8.39
CA VAL A 78 -9.14 -8.46 7.97
C VAL A 78 -9.51 -9.49 9.04
N VAL A 79 -9.04 -9.26 10.26
CA VAL A 79 -9.26 -10.17 11.38
C VAL A 79 -10.75 -10.27 11.69
N GLY A 80 -11.49 -9.15 11.63
CA GLY A 80 -12.94 -9.14 11.81
C GLY A 80 -13.68 -10.01 10.79
N VAL A 81 -13.33 -9.91 9.50
CA VAL A 81 -13.93 -10.75 8.45
C VAL A 81 -13.63 -12.23 8.71
N LEU A 82 -12.39 -12.58 9.05
CA LEU A 82 -12.00 -13.98 9.31
C LEU A 82 -12.73 -14.58 10.50
N VAL A 83 -12.87 -13.83 11.59
CA VAL A 83 -13.64 -14.27 12.76
C VAL A 83 -15.09 -14.51 12.37
N LEU A 84 -15.71 -13.58 11.61
CA LEU A 84 -17.08 -13.75 11.14
C LEU A 84 -17.24 -14.96 10.22
N GLN A 85 -16.26 -15.22 9.35
CA GLN A 85 -16.23 -16.42 8.53
C GLN A 85 -16.17 -17.69 9.37
N TRP A 86 -15.31 -17.74 10.39
CA TRP A 86 -15.18 -18.89 11.27
C TRP A 86 -16.43 -19.13 12.13
N THR A 87 -17.16 -18.07 12.50
CA THR A 87 -18.42 -18.18 13.24
C THR A 87 -19.65 -18.40 12.34
N GLY A 88 -19.47 -18.62 11.03
CA GLY A 88 -20.58 -18.85 10.09
C GLY A 88 -21.41 -17.59 9.73
N ASN A 89 -20.90 -16.40 10.04
CA ASN A 89 -21.56 -15.10 9.81
C ASN A 89 -21.08 -14.37 8.55
N ASP A 90 -20.48 -15.07 7.59
CA ASP A 90 -19.89 -14.46 6.38
C ASP A 90 -20.90 -13.72 5.50
N GLY A 91 -22.17 -14.12 5.55
CA GLY A 91 -23.27 -13.48 4.83
C GLY A 91 -23.92 -12.30 5.57
N SER A 92 -23.47 -11.97 6.78
CA SER A 92 -24.06 -10.88 7.55
C SER A 92 -23.76 -9.51 6.93
N SER A 93 -24.68 -8.55 7.13
CA SER A 93 -24.47 -7.15 6.73
C SER A 93 -23.22 -6.55 7.37
N PHE A 94 -22.83 -7.02 8.57
CA PHE A 94 -21.62 -6.60 9.26
C PHE A 94 -20.35 -7.14 8.58
N ALA A 95 -20.33 -8.41 8.17
CA ALA A 95 -19.21 -8.96 7.39
C ALA A 95 -19.04 -8.23 6.05
N THR A 96 -20.14 -7.90 5.39
CA THR A 96 -20.13 -7.11 4.15
C THR A 96 -19.58 -5.70 4.39
N ALA A 97 -20.02 -5.02 5.46
CA ALA A 97 -19.52 -3.70 5.83
C ALA A 97 -18.01 -3.71 6.13
N LEU A 98 -17.50 -4.74 6.82
CA LEU A 98 -16.07 -4.92 7.08
C LEU A 98 -15.26 -5.12 5.79
N LYS A 99 -15.76 -5.92 4.85
CA LYS A 99 -15.13 -6.14 3.54
C LYS A 99 -15.04 -4.82 2.75
N ILE A 100 -16.15 -4.07 2.65
CA ILE A 100 -16.19 -2.77 1.97
C ILE A 100 -15.27 -1.76 2.67
N GLY A 101 -15.33 -1.70 4.00
CA GLY A 101 -14.46 -0.84 4.81
C GLY A 101 -12.98 -1.14 4.57
N GLY A 102 -12.60 -2.42 4.48
CA GLY A 102 -11.25 -2.84 4.12
C GLY A 102 -10.81 -2.36 2.73
N VAL A 103 -11.68 -2.48 1.72
CA VAL A 103 -11.38 -1.98 0.36
C VAL A 103 -11.21 -0.46 0.35
N LEU A 104 -12.09 0.28 1.03
CA LEU A 104 -12.01 1.74 1.12
C LEU A 104 -10.74 2.19 1.86
N LEU A 105 -10.43 1.56 3.00
CA LEU A 105 -9.19 1.82 3.76
C LEU A 105 -7.96 1.58 2.91
N PHE A 106 -7.95 0.48 2.14
CA PHE A 106 -6.86 0.20 1.22
C PHE A 106 -6.71 1.30 0.16
N GLY A 107 -7.81 1.78 -0.42
CA GLY A 107 -7.80 2.92 -1.34
C GLY A 107 -7.22 4.20 -0.71
N VAL A 108 -7.65 4.52 0.51
CA VAL A 108 -7.16 5.69 1.27
C VAL A 108 -5.65 5.58 1.53
N ILE A 109 -5.16 4.42 1.95
CA ILE A 109 -3.73 4.18 2.18
C ILE A 109 -2.94 4.44 0.90
N ASN A 110 -3.38 3.88 -0.23
CA ASN A 110 -2.72 4.06 -1.52
C ASN A 110 -2.67 5.54 -1.94
N ILE A 111 -3.79 6.25 -1.86
CA ILE A 111 -3.85 7.69 -2.19
C ILE A 111 -2.91 8.48 -1.28
N ALA A 112 -2.94 8.22 0.03
CA ALA A 112 -2.09 8.93 0.99
C ALA A 112 -0.60 8.75 0.68
N ILE A 113 -0.18 7.52 0.34
CA ILE A 113 1.20 7.22 -0.03
C ILE A 113 1.57 7.92 -1.33
N ILE A 114 0.73 7.83 -2.37
CA ILE A 114 0.98 8.49 -3.67
C ILE A 114 1.16 10.00 -3.46
N LEU A 115 0.28 10.64 -2.68
CA LEU A 115 0.38 12.06 -2.37
C LEU A 115 1.66 12.39 -1.60
N ASP A 116 2.03 11.60 -0.59
CA ASP A 116 3.25 11.83 0.19
C ASP A 116 4.49 11.74 -0.71
N VAL A 117 4.50 10.82 -1.66
CA VAL A 117 5.58 10.67 -2.65
C VAL A 117 5.64 11.85 -3.60
N LEU A 118 4.50 12.29 -4.13
CA LEU A 118 4.46 13.43 -5.04
C LEU A 118 4.95 14.70 -4.33
N VAL A 119 4.48 14.96 -3.11
CA VAL A 119 4.79 16.18 -2.37
C VAL A 119 6.23 16.17 -1.83
N HIS A 120 6.70 15.05 -1.27
CA HIS A 120 7.99 15.01 -0.57
C HIS A 120 9.12 14.36 -1.38
N GLY A 121 8.80 13.59 -2.41
CA GLY A 121 9.77 12.96 -3.31
C GLY A 121 9.91 13.72 -4.63
N LEU A 122 8.80 13.85 -5.37
CA LEU A 122 8.83 14.41 -6.72
C LEU A 122 9.02 15.92 -6.72
N ASN A 123 8.23 16.67 -5.95
CA ASN A 123 8.27 18.14 -5.96
C ASN A 123 9.67 18.70 -5.61
N PRO A 124 10.38 18.22 -4.57
CA PRO A 124 11.74 18.69 -4.28
C PRO A 124 12.77 18.30 -5.34
N SER A 125 12.54 17.18 -6.05
CA SER A 125 13.42 16.76 -7.14
C SER A 125 13.28 17.65 -8.37
N LEU A 126 12.05 18.05 -8.70
CA LEU A 126 11.75 18.98 -9.78
C LEU A 126 12.32 20.37 -9.48
N GLN A 127 12.10 20.89 -8.27
CA GLN A 127 12.69 22.17 -7.84
C GLN A 127 14.23 22.19 -7.91
N ARG A 128 14.89 21.08 -7.54
CA ARG A 128 16.36 20.95 -7.69
C ARG A 128 16.80 20.92 -9.16
N ARG A 129 15.98 20.38 -10.05
CA ARG A 129 16.26 20.36 -11.48
C ARG A 129 16.10 21.74 -12.10
N ASP A 130 15.01 22.44 -11.78
CA ASP A 130 14.73 23.78 -12.29
C ASP A 130 15.80 24.78 -11.84
N THR A 131 16.24 24.70 -10.57
CA THR A 131 17.33 25.53 -10.05
C THR A 131 18.68 25.25 -10.73
N ARG A 132 18.96 24.01 -11.15
CA ARG A 132 20.17 23.70 -11.94
C ARG A 132 20.08 24.27 -13.35
N LEU A 133 18.97 24.06 -14.03
CA LEU A 133 18.74 24.59 -15.38
C LEU A 133 18.76 26.12 -15.40
N ALA A 134 18.25 26.77 -14.36
CA ALA A 134 18.31 28.23 -14.24
C ALA A 134 19.75 28.74 -14.10
N ARG A 135 20.62 28.03 -13.37
CA ARG A 135 22.05 28.38 -13.24
C ARG A 135 22.79 28.20 -14.56
N GLU A 136 22.60 27.06 -15.23
CA GLU A 136 23.24 26.79 -16.52
C GLU A 136 22.85 27.84 -17.57
N ARG A 137 21.60 28.31 -17.57
CA ARG A 137 21.15 29.39 -18.47
C ARG A 137 21.74 30.75 -18.11
N ALA A 138 21.97 31.04 -16.83
CA ALA A 138 22.58 32.28 -16.38
C ALA A 138 24.10 32.32 -16.65
N GLU A 139 24.77 31.16 -16.64
CA GLU A 139 26.20 31.03 -16.98
C GLU A 139 26.46 31.05 -18.49
N ALA A 140 25.43 30.77 -19.31
CA ALA A 140 25.51 30.78 -20.77
C ALA A 140 25.19 32.15 -21.41
N GLN A 141 24.82 33.16 -20.61
CA GLN A 141 24.58 34.55 -21.02
C GLN A 141 25.76 35.43 -20.65
#